data_AF-A0A699ZQN4-F1
#
_entry.id   AF-A0A699ZQN4-F1
#
_cell.length_a   1.000
_cell.length_b   1.000
_cell.length_c   1.000
_cell.angle_alpha   90.00
_cell.angle_beta   90.00
_cell.angle_gamma   90.00
#
_symmetry.space_group_name_H-M   'P 1'
#
loop_
_entity.id
_entity.type
_entity.pdbx_description
1 polymer ?
#
loop_
_entity_poly.entity_id
_entity_poly.type
_entity_poly.pdbx_seq_one_letter_code
_entity_poly.pdbx_strand_id
1 'polypeptide(L)'
;VDGVLLGLVVEEVAVGMHHVVVVASRLGLHGRQQQEEVRRSRLLAWGKGGAGQLGLDQLKDYNQPQAITAIDGRRVLHIACGGSHTFA
;
A
#
# COMPACT_ATOMS: atom_id res chain seq x y z
N VAL A 1 15.31 14.10 2.49
CA VAL A 1 14.12 13.34 2.93
C VAL A 1 13.98 12.17 1.98
N ASP A 2 14.40 10.98 2.40
CA ASP A 2 14.28 9.79 1.57
C ASP A 2 12.83 9.31 1.65
N GLY A 3 12.07 9.49 0.57
CA GLY A 3 10.65 9.16 0.54
C GLY A 3 10.43 7.65 0.58
N VAL A 4 9.38 7.21 1.28
CA VAL A 4 8.96 5.79 1.42
C VAL A 4 8.70 5.10 0.07
N LEU A 5 8.56 5.88 -1.02
CA LEU A 5 8.34 5.40 -2.37
C LEU A 5 9.62 5.10 -3.16
N LEU A 6 10.81 5.38 -2.63
CA LEU A 6 12.06 5.12 -3.34
C LEU A 6 12.24 3.63 -3.63
N GLY A 7 12.48 3.31 -4.90
CA GLY A 7 12.60 1.92 -5.37
C GLY A 7 11.28 1.16 -5.50
N LEU A 8 10.14 1.86 -5.42
CA LEU A 8 8.82 1.30 -5.70
C LEU A 8 8.27 1.81 -7.03
N VAL A 9 7.53 0.95 -7.73
CA VAL A 9 6.67 1.28 -8.85
C VAL A 9 5.23 1.25 -8.35
N VAL A 10 4.52 2.36 -8.51
CA VAL A 10 3.08 2.43 -8.21
C VAL A 10 2.31 1.67 -9.29
N GLU A 11 1.51 0.69 -8.87
CA GLU A 11 0.69 -0.15 -9.74
C GLU A 11 -0.76 0.36 -9.78
N GLU A 12 -1.31 0.74 -8.63
CA GLU A 12 -2.69 1.24 -8.50
C GLU A 12 -2.81 2.23 -7.35
N VAL A 13 -3.74 3.18 -7.47
CA VAL A 13 -4.09 4.16 -6.43
C VAL A 13 -5.61 4.20 -6.29
N ALA A 14 -6.10 4.09 -5.04
CA ALA A 14 -7.49 4.33 -4.70
C ALA A 14 -7.59 5.51 -3.73
N VAL A 15 -8.56 6.39 -3.96
CA VAL A 15 -8.76 7.63 -3.19
C VAL A 15 -10.19 7.63 -2.65
N GLY A 16 -10.31 7.57 -1.33
CA GLY A 16 -11.57 7.78 -0.64
C GLY A 16 -11.78 9.25 -0.29
N MET A 17 -12.83 9.56 0.46
CA MET A 17 -13.15 10.95 0.84
C MET A 17 -12.02 11.62 1.65
N HIS A 18 -11.36 10.86 2.51
CA HIS A 18 -10.32 11.37 3.43
C HIS A 18 -9.10 10.45 3.58
N HIS A 19 -8.90 9.49 2.68
CA HIS A 19 -7.75 8.59 2.74
C HIS A 19 -7.34 8.13 1.35
N VAL A 20 -6.09 7.69 1.24
CA VAL A 20 -5.50 7.18 0.02
C VAL A 20 -4.88 5.83 0.33
N VAL A 21 -5.03 4.89 -0.60
CA VAL A 21 -4.39 3.58 -0.57
C VAL A 21 -3.66 3.39 -1.89
N VAL A 22 -2.44 2.84 -1.82
CA VAL A 22 -1.58 2.62 -2.97
C VAL A 22 -1.11 1.18 -2.97
N VAL A 23 -1.27 0.51 -4.11
CA VAL A 23 -0.55 -0.72 -4.43
C VAL A 23 0.73 -0.33 -5.17
N ALA A 24 1.85 -0.84 -4.68
CA ALA A 24 3.13 -0.70 -5.34
C ALA A 24 3.90 -2.03 -5.35
N SER A 25 4.88 -2.16 -6.23
CA SER A 25 5.83 -3.28 -6.24
C SER A 25 7.26 -2.76 -6.27
N ARG A 26 8.24 -3.57 -5.87
CA ARG A 26 9.64 -3.17 -5.96
C ARG A 26 10.06 -3.04 -7.42
N LEU A 27 10.77 -1.96 -7.74
CA LEU A 27 11.46 -1.82 -9.01
C LEU A 27 12.49 -2.96 -9.11
N GLY A 28 12.36 -3.79 -10.14
CA GLY A 28 13.29 -4.89 -10.40
C GLY A 28 14.68 -4.36 -10.76
N LEU A 29 15.51 -4.06 -9.77
CA LEU A 29 16.93 -3.78 -9.97
C LEU A 29 17.61 -5.11 -10.25
N HIS A 30 17.94 -5.34 -11.52
CA HIS A 30 18.41 -6.63 -12.02
C HIS A 30 19.81 -6.99 -11.48
N GLY A 31 19.85 -8.02 -10.63
CA GLY A 31 21.02 -8.87 -10.42
C GLY A 31 20.53 -10.32 -10.42
N ARG A 32 20.95 -11.11 -11.42
CA ARG A 32 20.60 -12.53 -11.61
C ARG A 32 20.59 -13.31 -10.29
N GLN A 33 19.43 -13.70 -9.78
CA GLN A 33 19.13 -15.09 -9.38
C GLN A 33 17.62 -15.32 -9.47
N GLN A 34 17.26 -16.29 -10.30
CA GLN A 34 15.90 -16.70 -10.62
C GLN A 34 15.40 -17.65 -9.53
N GLN A 35 14.45 -17.17 -8.74
CA GLN A 35 13.31 -17.94 -8.30
C GLN A 35 12.13 -17.01 -8.57
N GLU A 36 11.04 -17.48 -9.18
CA GLU A 36 9.85 -16.68 -9.50
C GLU A 36 9.39 -15.92 -8.25
N GLU A 37 9.89 -14.70 -8.07
CA GLU A 37 9.37 -13.80 -7.05
C GLU A 37 8.01 -13.37 -7.60
N VAL A 38 6.97 -14.11 -7.20
CA VAL A 38 5.58 -13.69 -7.36
C VAL A 38 5.54 -12.23 -6.96
N ARG A 39 5.26 -11.33 -7.91
CA ARG A 39 5.27 -9.87 -7.67
C ARG A 39 4.50 -9.57 -6.39
N ARG A 40 5.23 -9.27 -5.32
CA ARG A 40 4.66 -9.01 -4.00
C ARG A 40 4.19 -7.56 -3.97
N SER A 41 2.95 -7.37 -3.58
CA SER A 41 2.40 -6.04 -3.41
C SER A 41 2.90 -5.43 -2.11
N ARG A 42 3.20 -4.14 -2.16
CA ARG A 42 3.38 -3.25 -1.03
C ARG A 42 2.16 -2.35 -0.99
N LEU A 43 1.39 -2.46 0.07
CA LEU A 43 0.29 -1.54 0.32
C LEU A 43 0.76 -0.40 1.20
N LEU A 44 0.42 0.81 0.79
CA LEU A 44 0.64 2.02 1.56
C LEU A 44 -0.70 2.72 1.76
N ALA A 45 -0.96 3.21 2.97
CA ALA A 45 -2.15 4.00 3.25
C ALA A 45 -1.85 5.22 4.13
N TRP A 46 -2.59 6.30 3.91
CA TRP A 46 -2.55 7.50 4.74
C TRP A 46 -3.85 8.30 4.63
N GLY A 47 -4.01 9.28 5.51
CA GLY A 47 -5.22 10.07 5.70
C GLY A 47 -5.94 9.74 7.01
N LYS A 48 -7.27 9.86 7.00
CA LYS A 48 -8.13 9.54 8.14
C LYS A 48 -8.16 8.03 8.41
N GLY A 49 -7.91 7.62 9.65
CA GLY A 49 -7.87 6.21 10.06
C GLY A 49 -8.76 5.86 11.25
N GLY A 50 -9.51 6.82 11.79
CA GLY A 50 -10.37 6.59 12.96
C GLY A 50 -11.49 5.55 12.78
N ALA A 51 -11.82 5.14 11.56
CA ALA A 51 -12.77 4.06 11.27
C ALA A 51 -12.08 2.74 10.87
N GLY A 52 -10.75 2.68 10.89
CA GLY A 52 -9.98 1.51 10.48
C GLY A 52 -9.74 1.40 8.97
N GLN A 53 -10.16 2.38 8.17
CA GLN A 53 -10.06 2.34 6.70
C GLN A 53 -8.62 2.28 6.17
N LEU A 54 -7.62 2.56 6.99
CA LEU A 54 -6.21 2.43 6.61
C LEU A 54 -5.70 0.99 6.72
N GLY A 55 -6.45 0.06 7.35
CA GLY A 55 -6.01 -1.32 7.52
C GLY A 55 -4.76 -1.48 8.39
N LEU A 56 -4.50 -0.51 9.28
CA LEU A 56 -3.38 -0.51 10.23
C LEU A 56 -3.86 -0.94 11.62
N ASP A 57 -2.91 -1.36 12.47
CA ASP A 57 -3.20 -1.81 13.83
C ASP A 57 -3.71 -0.69 14.77
N GLN A 58 -3.66 0.57 14.33
CA GLN A 58 -4.07 1.73 15.12
C GLN A 58 -5.19 2.51 14.42
N LEU A 59 -6.22 2.86 15.18
CA LEU A 59 -7.33 3.70 14.74
C LEU A 59 -6.99 5.19 14.87
N LYS A 60 -6.05 5.66 14.05
CA LYS A 60 -5.63 7.08 14.04
C LYS A 60 -5.27 7.55 12.64
N ASP A 61 -5.15 8.87 12.51
CA ASP A 61 -4.84 9.52 11.26
C ASP A 61 -3.32 9.54 11.02
N TYR A 62 -2.93 9.44 9.75
CA TYR A 62 -1.53 9.52 9.32
C TYR A 62 -1.41 10.49 8.16
N ASN A 63 -0.51 11.46 8.25
CA ASN A 63 -0.27 12.44 7.20
C ASN A 63 0.80 12.00 6.18
N GLN A 64 1.37 10.81 6.36
CA GLN A 64 2.40 10.23 5.51
C GLN A 64 2.08 8.76 5.22
N PRO A 65 2.50 8.22 4.05
CA PRO A 65 2.28 6.83 3.71
C PRO A 65 2.79 5.86 4.79
N GLN A 66 1.92 4.96 5.24
CA GLN A 66 2.25 3.89 6.17
C GLN A 66 2.16 2.54 5.45
N ALA A 67 3.11 1.64 5.72
CA ALA A 67 3.06 0.29 5.18
C ALA A 67 1.99 -0.54 5.90
N ILE A 68 1.12 -1.19 5.11
CA ILE A 68 0.21 -2.22 5.60
C ILE A 68 0.90 -3.57 5.44
N THR A 69 1.27 -4.18 6.57
CA THR A 69 1.98 -5.48 6.60
C THR A 69 1.04 -6.67 6.80
N ALA A 70 -0.24 -6.43 7.12
CA ALA A 70 -1.24 -7.46 7.41
C ALA A 70 -1.46 -8.47 6.25
N ILE A 71 -1.10 -8.09 5.02
CA ILE A 71 -1.22 -8.95 3.83
C ILE A 71 0.11 -9.18 3.10
N ASP A 72 1.23 -8.99 3.79
CA ASP A 72 2.55 -9.24 3.20
C ASP A 72 2.66 -10.66 2.62
N GLY A 73 3.39 -10.77 1.50
CA GLY A 73 3.54 -12.03 0.76
C GLY A 73 2.36 -12.37 -0.16
N ARG A 74 1.30 -11.56 -0.18
CA ARG A 74 0.20 -11.70 -1.14
C ARG A 74 0.35 -10.73 -2.31
N ARG A 75 -0.26 -11.09 -3.43
CA ARG A 75 -0.43 -10.19 -4.58
C ARG A 75 -1.83 -9.57 -4.49
N VAL A 76 -1.88 -8.24 -4.41
CA VAL A 76 -3.12 -7.46 -4.50
C VAL A 76 -3.39 -7.18 -5.97
N LEU A 77 -4.64 -7.40 -6.39
CA LEU A 77 -5.04 -7.19 -7.78
C LEU A 77 -5.68 -5.83 -8.00
N HIS A 78 -6.53 -5.40 -7.07
CA HIS A 78 -7.31 -4.18 -7.15
C HIS A 78 -7.50 -3.59 -5.77
N ILE A 79 -7.64 -2.27 -5.70
CA ILE A 79 -8.01 -1.56 -4.48
C ILE A 79 -9.18 -0.62 -4.75
N ALA A 80 -10.04 -0.46 -3.74
CA ALA A 80 -11.14 0.49 -3.81
C ALA A 80 -11.35 1.16 -2.45
N CYS A 81 -11.69 2.44 -2.50
CA CYS A 81 -11.94 3.25 -1.31
C CYS A 81 -13.33 3.90 -1.38
N GLY A 82 -14.06 3.83 -0.28
CA GLY A 82 -15.30 4.58 -0.07
C GLY A 82 -15.10 5.77 0.87
N GLY A 83 -16.18 6.20 1.53
CA GLY A 83 -16.10 7.31 2.50
C GLY A 83 -15.23 7.00 3.73
N SER A 84 -15.35 5.79 4.27
CA SER A 84 -14.63 5.36 5.49
C SER A 84 -14.33 3.86 5.50
N HIS A 85 -14.12 3.27 4.31
CA HIS A 85 -13.77 1.86 4.15
C HIS A 85 -12.85 1.66 2.94
N THR A 86 -12.10 0.56 2.97
CA THR A 86 -11.14 0.14 1.94
C THR A 86 -11.34 -1.35 1.64
N PHE A 87 -11.17 -1.72 0.37
CA PHE A 87 -11.08 -3.11 -0.09
C PHE A 87 -9.78 -3.31 -0.87
N ALA A 88 -9.18 -4.49 -0.73
CA ALA A 88 -7.93 -4.92 -1.38
C ALA A 88 -7.93 -6.44 -1.61
#